data_AF-A0A2K0TS99-F1
#
_entry.id   AF-A0A2K0TS99-F1
#
_cell.length_a   1.000
_cell.length_b   1.000
_cell.length_c   1.000
_cell.angle_alpha   90.00
_cell.angle_beta   90.00
_cell.angle_gamma   90.00
#
_symmetry.space_group_name_H-M   'P 1'
#
loop_
_entity.id
_entity.type
_entity.pdbx_description
1 polymer ?
#
loop_
_entity_poly.entity_id
_entity_poly.type
_entity_poly.pdbx_seq_one_letter_code
_entity_poly.pdbx_strand_id
1 'polypeptide(L)'
;MATSTGAASYTNTKSPTIRRILREAAELSSTPSPDYTAEPLESDLFEWHFTLRGPPNSAYSQGVYHGRIILPPAYPLRPPSFRFSTPNGRFEANREICLSISGHHEETWQPAWGIRTALVALRSFMETDVQGQLGGMETTEAVRRRLAQESVSFKCAVCAKSNADIIAECEDRCKETTSLCHEISVPAELNMGWRDELEAAKNDQSSSTHPSESSSEVAQGGGLPITEPSEAELAEGFVQTTPNVADGFSTHPPAPILGIRNRQPPSTARPTGTGAEAVPLWIDRMIVALVILLVAIVLKVLLGV
;
A
#
# COMPACT_ATOMS: atom_id res chain seq x y z
N MET A 1 -29.94 3.73 35.03
CA MET A 1 -29.81 2.90 33.82
C MET A 1 -30.18 3.78 32.63
N ALA A 2 -29.18 4.33 31.93
CA ALA A 2 -29.39 5.14 30.74
C ALA A 2 -29.02 4.30 29.52
N THR A 3 -30.02 3.96 28.72
CA THR A 3 -29.88 3.28 27.43
C THR A 3 -29.39 4.29 26.40
N SER A 4 -28.15 4.13 25.94
CA SER A 4 -27.57 4.88 24.83
C SER A 4 -28.09 4.30 23.52
N THR A 5 -28.93 5.06 22.83
CA THR A 5 -29.46 4.74 21.50
C THR A 5 -28.36 4.95 20.45
N GLY A 6 -27.86 3.86 19.87
CA GLY A 6 -26.93 3.92 18.74
C GLY A 6 -27.65 4.45 17.49
N ALA A 7 -27.19 5.58 16.96
CA ALA A 7 -27.65 6.09 15.67
C ALA A 7 -27.01 5.24 14.57
N ALA A 8 -27.82 4.43 13.87
CA ALA A 8 -27.37 3.73 12.67
C ALA A 8 -27.13 4.77 11.56
N SER A 9 -25.87 4.89 11.12
CA SER A 9 -25.46 5.74 10.01
C SER A 9 -26.18 5.32 8.72
N TYR A 10 -27.07 6.15 8.19
CA TYR A 10 -27.75 5.92 6.92
C TYR A 10 -26.75 6.05 5.76
N THR A 11 -26.27 4.93 5.22
CA THR A 11 -25.36 4.90 4.07
C THR A 11 -26.16 4.85 2.76
N ASN A 12 -25.99 5.86 1.90
CA ASN A 12 -26.68 5.92 0.61
C ASN A 12 -26.05 4.94 -0.40
N THR A 13 -26.56 3.71 -0.43
CA THR A 13 -26.10 2.62 -1.33
C THR A 13 -26.25 2.92 -2.83
N LYS A 14 -26.88 4.05 -3.21
CA LYS A 14 -26.96 4.51 -4.61
C LYS A 14 -25.73 5.31 -5.05
N SER A 15 -24.90 5.79 -4.12
CA SER A 15 -23.66 6.51 -4.47
C SER A 15 -22.65 5.58 -5.17
N PRO A 16 -22.08 5.95 -6.33
CA PRO A 16 -21.02 5.20 -6.99
C PRO A 16 -19.81 4.94 -6.08
N THR A 17 -19.42 5.93 -5.28
CA THR A 17 -18.34 5.80 -4.28
C THR A 17 -18.67 4.73 -3.24
N ILE A 18 -19.88 4.75 -2.68
CA ILE A 18 -20.29 3.75 -1.68
C ILE A 18 -20.31 2.35 -2.29
N ARG A 19 -20.80 2.20 -3.53
CA ARG A 19 -20.76 0.92 -4.26
C ARG A 19 -19.34 0.43 -4.50
N ARG A 20 -18.41 1.34 -4.80
CA ARG A 20 -16.99 1.01 -4.95
C ARG A 20 -16.41 0.51 -3.63
N ILE A 21 -16.58 1.25 -2.54
CA ILE A 21 -16.09 0.91 -1.20
C ILE A 21 -16.62 -0.46 -0.75
N LEU A 22 -17.94 -0.70 -0.88
CA LEU A 22 -18.55 -1.97 -0.49
C LEU A 22 -18.04 -3.15 -1.34
N ARG A 23 -17.77 -2.93 -2.64
CA ARG A 23 -17.19 -3.95 -3.51
C ARG A 23 -15.77 -4.31 -3.08
N GLU A 24 -14.95 -3.33 -2.76
CA GLU A 24 -13.58 -3.58 -2.29
C GLU A 24 -13.54 -4.24 -0.92
N ALA A 25 -14.47 -3.89 -0.03
CA ALA A 25 -14.63 -4.57 1.26
C ALA A 25 -15.01 -6.03 1.06
N ALA A 26 -15.96 -6.29 0.16
CA ALA A 26 -16.35 -7.66 -0.21
C ALA A 26 -15.15 -8.42 -0.80
N GLU A 27 -14.38 -7.81 -1.71
CA GLU A 27 -13.20 -8.42 -2.33
C GLU A 27 -12.13 -8.82 -1.30
N LEU A 28 -11.84 -7.96 -0.31
CA LEU A 28 -10.89 -8.25 0.77
C LEU A 28 -11.40 -9.32 1.73
N SER A 29 -12.73 -9.38 1.92
CA SER A 29 -13.37 -10.40 2.75
C SER A 29 -13.35 -11.78 2.09
N SER A 30 -13.67 -11.86 0.79
CA SER A 30 -13.80 -13.10 0.01
C SER A 30 -12.48 -13.69 -0.42
N THR A 31 -11.48 -12.83 -0.62
CA THR A 31 -10.14 -13.23 -1.05
C THR A 31 -9.12 -12.74 -0.02
N PRO A 32 -9.05 -13.40 1.16
CA PRO A 32 -8.12 -13.02 2.22
C PRO A 32 -6.66 -13.21 1.77
N SER A 33 -5.75 -12.44 2.37
CA SER A 33 -4.30 -12.55 2.13
C SER A 33 -3.59 -12.87 3.44
N PRO A 34 -2.56 -13.75 3.44
CA PRO A 34 -1.77 -14.00 4.64
C PRO A 34 -0.89 -12.79 5.04
N ASP A 35 -0.63 -11.87 4.10
CA ASP A 35 0.26 -10.73 4.30
C ASP A 35 -0.46 -9.50 4.85
N TYR A 36 -1.77 -9.38 4.61
CA TYR A 36 -2.52 -8.18 5.00
C TYR A 36 -4.02 -8.44 5.16
N THR A 37 -4.63 -7.59 5.99
CA THR A 37 -6.08 -7.45 6.10
C THR A 37 -6.46 -5.98 6.19
N ALA A 38 -7.66 -5.64 5.71
CA ALA A 38 -8.25 -4.33 5.92
C ALA A 38 -9.78 -4.40 5.92
N GLU A 39 -10.39 -3.56 6.74
CA GLU A 39 -11.84 -3.47 6.91
C GLU A 39 -12.27 -2.03 7.19
N PRO A 40 -13.43 -1.58 6.67
CA PRO A 40 -14.03 -0.31 7.07
C PRO A 40 -14.48 -0.37 8.53
N LEU A 41 -14.47 0.77 9.21
CA LEU A 41 -15.10 0.88 10.53
C LEU A 41 -16.61 0.72 10.42
N GLU A 42 -17.22 0.07 11.42
CA GLU A 42 -18.68 -0.07 11.49
C GLU A 42 -19.40 1.29 11.55
N SER A 43 -18.75 2.29 12.16
CA SER A 43 -19.28 3.64 12.31
C SER A 43 -19.11 4.51 11.06
N ASP A 44 -18.08 4.24 10.24
CA ASP A 44 -17.72 5.05 9.08
C ASP A 44 -17.05 4.23 7.97
N LEU A 45 -17.72 4.12 6.81
CA LEU A 45 -17.21 3.42 5.64
C LEU A 45 -16.01 4.11 4.97
N PHE A 46 -15.72 5.37 5.30
CA PHE A 46 -14.60 6.12 4.76
C PHE A 46 -13.34 6.02 5.62
N GLU A 47 -13.44 5.49 6.83
CA GLU A 47 -12.28 5.18 7.67
C GLU A 47 -12.10 3.66 7.72
N TRP A 48 -10.92 3.20 7.34
CA TRP A 48 -10.58 1.79 7.33
C TRP A 48 -9.41 1.54 8.24
N HIS A 49 -9.41 0.38 8.86
CA HIS A 49 -8.26 -0.14 9.58
C HIS A 49 -7.59 -1.22 8.73
N PHE A 50 -6.27 -1.24 8.75
CA PHE A 50 -5.49 -2.26 8.09
C PHE A 50 -4.40 -2.81 8.99
N THR A 51 -3.99 -4.05 8.74
CA THR A 51 -2.85 -4.68 9.40
C THR A 51 -1.99 -5.37 8.35
N LEU A 52 -0.69 -5.08 8.32
CA LEU A 52 0.29 -5.60 7.37
C LEU A 52 1.37 -6.40 8.07
N ARG A 53 1.76 -7.54 7.50
CA ARG A 53 3.05 -8.16 7.78
C ARG A 53 4.15 -7.35 7.10
N GLY A 54 5.27 -7.18 7.80
CA GLY A 54 6.44 -6.55 7.21
C GLY A 54 6.92 -7.28 5.94
N PRO A 55 7.58 -6.58 5.01
CA PRO A 55 8.21 -7.20 3.86
C PRO A 55 9.22 -8.28 4.26
N PRO A 56 9.25 -9.43 3.56
CA PRO A 56 10.20 -10.50 3.85
C PRO A 56 11.62 -10.01 3.58
N ASN A 57 12.62 -10.64 4.19
CA ASN A 57 14.04 -10.32 3.98
C ASN A 57 14.45 -8.86 4.29
N SER A 58 13.61 -8.11 5.00
CA SER A 58 13.86 -6.72 5.39
C SER A 58 14.05 -6.57 6.90
N ALA A 59 14.41 -5.37 7.34
CA ALA A 59 14.44 -4.97 8.76
C ALA A 59 13.05 -5.09 9.44
N TYR A 60 11.98 -5.17 8.65
CA TYR A 60 10.59 -5.21 9.11
C TYR A 60 9.99 -6.61 9.14
N SER A 61 10.69 -7.62 8.61
CA SER A 61 10.18 -8.99 8.35
C SER A 61 9.51 -9.70 9.52
N GLN A 62 9.93 -9.41 10.76
CA GLN A 62 9.35 -10.00 11.98
C GLN A 62 8.26 -9.14 12.62
N GLY A 63 7.84 -8.07 11.93
CA GLY A 63 6.87 -7.11 12.43
C GLY A 63 5.50 -7.24 11.79
N VAL A 64 4.52 -6.75 12.55
CA VAL A 64 3.13 -6.62 12.13
C VAL A 64 2.69 -5.21 12.46
N TYR A 65 2.19 -4.49 11.46
CA TYR A 65 1.95 -3.06 11.55
C TYR A 65 0.48 -2.74 11.30
N HIS A 66 -0.15 -2.13 12.29
CA HIS A 66 -1.52 -1.66 12.19
C HIS A 66 -1.56 -0.19 11.80
N GLY A 67 -2.57 0.20 11.04
CA GLY A 67 -2.75 1.56 10.58
C GLY A 67 -4.16 1.83 10.09
N ARG A 68 -4.32 3.01 9.52
CA ARG A 68 -5.60 3.52 9.03
C ARG A 68 -5.49 4.05 7.61
N ILE A 69 -6.58 3.88 6.87
CA ILE A 69 -6.80 4.48 5.56
C ILE A 69 -8.00 5.42 5.69
N ILE A 70 -7.83 6.66 5.25
CA ILE A 70 -8.91 7.64 5.17
C ILE A 70 -9.25 7.87 3.71
N LEU A 71 -10.49 7.57 3.35
CA LEU A 71 -11.01 7.74 1.99
C LEU A 71 -11.62 9.14 1.85
N PRO A 72 -11.22 9.92 0.83
CA PRO A 72 -11.90 11.18 0.57
C PRO A 72 -13.33 10.94 0.07
N PRO A 73 -14.26 11.91 0.23
CA PRO A 73 -15.60 11.81 -0.36
C PRO A 73 -15.61 11.61 -1.89
N ALA A 74 -14.53 12.03 -2.56
CA ALA A 74 -14.33 11.87 -4.00
C ALA A 74 -13.67 10.53 -4.40
N TYR A 75 -13.46 9.60 -3.46
CA TYR A 75 -12.90 8.28 -3.77
C TYR A 75 -13.81 7.52 -4.78
N PRO A 76 -13.25 6.78 -5.76
CA PRO A 76 -11.83 6.54 -6.05
C PRO A 76 -11.19 7.57 -6.98
N LEU A 77 -11.87 8.67 -7.32
CA LEU A 77 -11.31 9.70 -8.21
C LEU A 77 -10.15 10.46 -7.57
N ARG A 78 -10.14 10.55 -6.23
CA ARG A 78 -9.01 11.04 -5.45
C ARG A 78 -8.41 9.93 -4.58
N PRO A 79 -7.07 9.94 -4.40
CA PRO A 79 -6.38 8.92 -3.63
C PRO A 79 -6.74 8.96 -2.13
N PRO A 80 -6.57 7.83 -1.44
CA PRO A 80 -6.66 7.76 0.01
C PRO A 80 -5.47 8.43 0.73
N SER A 81 -5.64 8.67 2.03
CA SER A 81 -4.55 9.02 2.96
C SER A 81 -4.24 7.86 3.91
N PHE A 82 -2.96 7.68 4.26
CA PHE A 82 -2.51 6.57 5.11
C PHE A 82 -1.83 7.05 6.37
N ARG A 83 -2.00 6.29 7.46
CA ARG A 83 -1.31 6.50 8.75
C ARG A 83 -0.97 5.15 9.37
N PHE A 84 0.26 4.94 9.82
CA PHE A 84 0.58 3.81 10.69
C PHE A 84 0.27 4.16 12.13
N SER A 85 -0.45 3.33 12.86
CA SER A 85 -0.61 3.48 14.31
C SER A 85 0.50 2.76 15.08
N THR A 86 0.99 1.64 14.53
CA THR A 86 2.12 0.92 15.11
C THR A 86 3.46 1.60 14.74
N PRO A 87 4.31 1.95 15.72
CA PRO A 87 5.65 2.46 15.44
C PRO A 87 6.49 1.47 14.64
N ASN A 88 7.16 1.92 13.58
CA ASN A 88 7.90 1.04 12.66
C ASN A 88 9.30 1.56 12.27
N GLY A 89 9.65 2.81 12.56
CA GLY A 89 10.98 3.36 12.22
C GLY A 89 11.14 3.78 10.74
N ARG A 90 10.08 3.67 9.95
CA ARG A 90 10.00 4.18 8.57
C ARG A 90 9.10 5.39 8.48
N PHE A 91 7.96 5.32 9.16
CA PHE A 91 6.93 6.33 9.20
C PHE A 91 6.63 6.70 10.65
N GLU A 92 6.45 7.99 10.89
CA GLU A 92 6.02 8.52 12.18
C GLU A 92 4.59 8.01 12.50
N ALA A 93 4.42 7.46 13.71
CA ALA A 93 3.13 6.90 14.10
C ALA A 93 2.04 7.99 14.20
N ASN A 94 0.86 7.68 13.67
CA ASN A 94 -0.31 8.54 13.56
C ASN A 94 -0.11 9.83 12.75
N ARG A 95 1.02 9.96 12.05
CA ARG A 95 1.27 11.00 11.06
C ARG A 95 0.77 10.56 9.70
N GLU A 96 0.25 11.50 8.92
CA GLU A 96 -0.09 11.26 7.52
C GLU A 96 1.17 11.08 6.67
N ILE A 97 1.10 10.09 5.79
CA ILE A 97 2.22 9.67 4.93
C ILE A 97 1.94 10.10 3.51
N CYS A 98 2.91 10.77 2.89
CA CYS A 98 2.87 11.09 1.47
C CYS A 98 3.68 10.08 0.66
N LEU A 99 2.98 9.31 -0.17
CA LEU A 99 3.50 8.37 -1.16
C LEU A 99 2.94 8.72 -2.55
N SER A 100 3.51 8.20 -3.63
CA SER A 100 2.97 8.36 -5.00
C SER A 100 1.55 7.79 -5.18
N ILE A 101 1.06 7.04 -4.20
CA ILE A 101 -0.31 6.49 -4.15
C ILE A 101 -1.24 7.25 -3.19
N SER A 102 -0.79 8.37 -2.62
CA SER A 102 -1.49 9.12 -1.58
C SER A 102 -2.02 10.47 -2.08
N GLY A 103 -2.89 11.11 -1.28
CA GLY A 103 -3.40 12.49 -1.40
C GLY A 103 -2.45 13.55 -1.96
N HIS A 104 -1.14 13.40 -1.72
CA HIS A 104 -0.15 14.41 -2.07
C HIS A 104 0.33 14.36 -3.53
N HIS A 105 0.05 13.25 -4.23
CA HIS A 105 0.42 13.02 -5.62
C HIS A 105 -0.80 12.60 -6.44
N GLU A 106 -1.79 13.49 -6.54
CA GLU A 106 -3.03 13.22 -7.28
C GLU A 106 -2.76 12.89 -8.76
N GLU A 107 -1.66 13.41 -9.33
CA GLU A 107 -1.23 13.19 -10.70
C GLU A 107 -0.79 11.75 -11.02
N THR A 108 -0.31 11.01 -10.03
CA THR A 108 0.11 9.61 -10.20
C THR A 108 -0.94 8.60 -9.79
N TRP A 109 -2.00 9.04 -9.10
CA TRP A 109 -3.10 8.18 -8.69
C TRP A 109 -3.95 7.72 -9.87
N GLN A 110 -4.26 6.43 -9.92
CA GLN A 110 -5.21 5.88 -10.88
C GLN A 110 -6.47 5.41 -10.15
N PRO A 111 -7.68 5.90 -10.52
CA PRO A 111 -8.94 5.47 -9.91
C PRO A 111 -9.25 3.97 -10.07
N ALA A 112 -8.49 3.26 -10.91
CA ALA A 112 -8.54 1.82 -11.03
C ALA A 112 -7.95 1.11 -9.79
N TRP A 113 -6.94 1.70 -9.15
CA TRP A 113 -6.28 1.12 -7.96
C TRP A 113 -7.24 1.11 -6.76
N GLY A 114 -7.43 -0.08 -6.19
CA GLY A 114 -8.24 -0.26 -4.97
C GLY A 114 -7.39 -0.33 -3.70
N ILE A 115 -8.06 -0.51 -2.56
CA ILE A 115 -7.45 -0.72 -1.25
C ILE A 115 -6.42 -1.85 -1.29
N ARG A 116 -6.73 -2.97 -1.95
CA ARG A 116 -5.80 -4.10 -2.08
C ARG A 116 -4.48 -3.68 -2.71
N THR A 117 -4.54 -3.03 -3.87
CA THR A 117 -3.36 -2.54 -4.58
C THR A 117 -2.58 -1.53 -3.72
N ALA A 118 -3.29 -0.64 -3.03
CA ALA A 118 -2.70 0.32 -2.12
C ALA A 118 -1.96 -0.34 -0.94
N LEU A 119 -2.50 -1.42 -0.35
CA LEU A 119 -1.84 -2.16 0.75
C LEU A 119 -0.57 -2.86 0.28
N VAL A 120 -0.60 -3.46 -0.90
CA VAL A 120 0.59 -4.09 -1.51
C VAL A 120 1.68 -3.04 -1.74
N ALA A 121 1.33 -1.91 -2.33
CA ALA A 121 2.26 -0.81 -2.55
C ALA A 121 2.78 -0.22 -1.22
N LEU A 122 1.92 0.01 -0.24
CA LEU A 122 2.30 0.51 1.09
C LEU A 122 3.31 -0.40 1.78
N ARG A 123 3.13 -1.72 1.67
CA ARG A 123 4.08 -2.72 2.18
C ARG A 123 5.44 -2.58 1.48
N SER A 124 5.47 -2.50 0.16
CA SER A 124 6.73 -2.30 -0.60
C SER A 124 7.42 -0.96 -0.25
N PHE A 125 6.65 0.11 -0.01
CA PHE A 125 7.23 1.41 0.37
C PHE A 125 7.93 1.40 1.74
N MET A 126 7.72 0.38 2.57
CA MET A 126 8.46 0.26 3.83
C MET A 126 9.97 0.11 3.60
N GLU A 127 10.38 -0.50 2.50
CA GLU A 127 11.78 -0.80 2.16
C GLU A 127 12.50 0.35 1.47
N THR A 128 11.75 1.36 1.01
CA THR A 128 12.31 2.52 0.30
C THR A 128 12.98 3.52 1.24
N ASP A 129 13.79 4.44 0.69
CA ASP A 129 14.44 5.51 1.44
C ASP A 129 13.52 6.71 1.73
N VAL A 130 13.79 7.48 2.79
CA VAL A 130 12.86 8.54 3.28
C VAL A 130 12.74 9.67 2.28
N GLN A 131 13.83 10.05 1.63
CA GLN A 131 13.87 11.10 0.60
C GLN A 131 13.12 12.39 1.00
N GLY A 132 13.07 12.71 2.29
CA GLY A 132 12.35 13.89 2.81
C GLY A 132 10.82 13.81 2.71
N GLN A 133 10.23 12.64 2.46
CA GLN A 133 8.79 12.46 2.36
C GLN A 133 8.07 12.86 3.66
N LEU A 134 6.87 13.43 3.53
CA LEU A 134 6.05 13.76 4.69
C LEU A 134 5.73 12.49 5.51
N GLY A 135 5.95 12.58 6.81
CA GLY A 135 5.71 11.47 7.75
C GLY A 135 6.76 10.37 7.69
N GLY A 136 7.79 10.47 6.85
CA GLY A 136 8.92 9.57 6.88
C GLY A 136 9.90 9.90 8.01
N MET A 137 10.55 8.88 8.56
CA MET A 137 11.57 9.01 9.60
C MET A 137 12.83 8.21 9.27
N GLU A 138 13.99 8.78 9.58
CA GLU A 138 15.28 8.11 9.44
C GLU A 138 15.65 7.47 10.78
N THR A 139 15.80 6.14 10.77
CA THR A 139 16.26 5.38 11.93
C THR A 139 17.23 4.30 11.47
N THR A 140 18.07 3.81 12.38
CA THR A 140 18.96 2.69 12.09
C THR A 140 18.18 1.39 11.89
N GLU A 141 18.75 0.47 11.13
CA GLU A 141 18.18 -0.86 10.92
C GLU A 141 17.95 -1.62 12.23
N ALA A 142 18.85 -1.46 13.21
CA ALA A 142 18.72 -2.05 14.53
C ALA A 142 17.46 -1.56 15.27
N VAL A 143 17.14 -0.26 15.17
CA VAL A 143 15.91 0.29 15.74
C VAL A 143 14.69 -0.27 15.03
N ARG A 144 14.70 -0.35 13.69
CA ARG A 144 13.60 -0.94 12.90
C ARG A 144 13.34 -2.39 13.29
N ARG A 145 14.38 -3.21 13.43
CA ARG A 145 14.28 -4.62 13.85
C ARG A 145 13.71 -4.76 15.26
N ARG A 146 14.11 -3.89 16.18
CA ARG A 146 13.54 -3.85 17.53
C ARG A 146 12.05 -3.49 17.49
N LEU A 147 11.69 -2.43 16.77
CA LEU A 147 10.29 -2.02 16.61
C LEU A 147 9.45 -3.10 15.94
N ALA A 148 10.01 -3.84 14.97
CA ALA A 148 9.34 -4.98 14.36
C ALA A 148 8.98 -6.05 15.41
N GLN A 149 9.88 -6.40 16.33
CA GLN A 149 9.56 -7.36 17.39
C GLN A 149 8.47 -6.84 18.35
N GLU A 150 8.55 -5.57 18.74
CA GLU A 150 7.59 -4.94 19.65
C GLU A 150 6.19 -4.80 19.00
N SER A 151 6.16 -4.58 17.67
CA SER A 151 4.95 -4.33 16.89
C SER A 151 3.91 -5.45 16.97
N VAL A 152 4.33 -6.70 17.18
CA VAL A 152 3.44 -7.87 17.28
C VAL A 152 2.48 -7.74 18.47
N SER A 153 2.95 -7.16 19.57
CA SER A 153 2.17 -6.98 20.80
C SER A 153 1.35 -5.69 20.86
N PHE A 154 1.47 -4.83 19.84
CA PHE A 154 0.72 -3.58 19.77
C PHE A 154 -0.79 -3.86 19.78
N LYS A 155 -1.54 -3.08 20.56
CA LYS A 155 -3.00 -3.18 20.65
C LYS A 155 -3.65 -1.92 20.09
N CYS A 156 -4.58 -2.11 19.15
CA CYS A 156 -5.35 -1.01 18.63
C CYS A 156 -6.46 -0.61 19.61
N ALA A 157 -6.59 0.69 19.89
CA ALA A 157 -7.63 1.21 20.79
C ALA A 157 -9.05 1.10 20.23
N VAL A 158 -9.20 1.04 18.90
CA VAL A 158 -10.52 0.95 18.23
C VAL A 158 -10.91 -0.51 18.01
N CYS A 159 -10.02 -1.33 17.45
CA CYS A 159 -10.29 -2.75 17.23
C CYS A 159 -10.32 -3.58 18.53
N ALA A 160 -9.69 -3.07 19.61
CA ALA A 160 -9.46 -3.77 20.87
C ALA A 160 -8.71 -5.12 20.75
N LYS A 161 -8.04 -5.35 19.61
CA LYS A 161 -7.24 -6.55 19.31
C LYS A 161 -5.76 -6.21 19.21
N SER A 162 -4.90 -7.19 19.50
CA SER A 162 -3.48 -7.05 19.20
C SER A 162 -3.18 -7.33 17.74
N ASN A 163 -2.04 -6.85 17.25
CA ASN A 163 -1.58 -7.13 15.90
C ASN A 163 -1.43 -8.63 15.63
N ALA A 164 -0.95 -9.39 16.63
CA ALA A 164 -0.88 -10.85 16.57
C ALA A 164 -2.25 -11.49 16.37
N ASP A 165 -3.25 -11.06 17.15
CA ASP A 165 -4.61 -11.61 17.08
C ASP A 165 -5.23 -11.35 15.71
N ILE A 166 -5.12 -10.12 15.19
CA ILE A 166 -5.69 -9.73 13.90
C ILE A 166 -5.11 -10.56 12.75
N ILE A 167 -3.80 -10.79 12.76
CA ILE A 167 -3.14 -11.58 11.73
C ILE A 167 -3.46 -13.07 11.86
N ALA A 168 -3.55 -13.61 13.08
CA ALA A 168 -3.96 -15.00 13.29
C ALA A 168 -5.36 -15.26 12.73
N GLU A 169 -6.31 -14.36 13.00
CA GLU A 169 -7.66 -14.42 12.42
C GLU A 169 -7.63 -14.36 10.88
N CYS A 170 -6.73 -13.55 10.32
CA CYS A 170 -6.56 -13.46 8.87
C CYS A 170 -6.00 -14.76 8.26
N GLU A 171 -5.05 -15.41 8.93
CA GLU A 171 -4.52 -16.69 8.50
C GLU A 171 -5.58 -17.80 8.52
N ASP A 172 -6.41 -17.83 9.55
CA ASP A 172 -7.47 -18.82 9.66
C ASP A 172 -8.53 -18.63 8.56
N ARG A 173 -8.86 -17.38 8.22
CA ARG A 173 -9.69 -17.07 7.04
C ARG A 173 -9.06 -17.52 5.73
N CYS A 174 -7.74 -17.35 5.58
CA CYS A 174 -7.02 -17.87 4.41
C CYS A 174 -7.11 -19.39 4.31
N LYS A 175 -6.86 -20.11 5.41
CA LYS A 175 -6.94 -21.57 5.46
C LYS A 175 -8.33 -22.07 5.10
N GLU A 176 -9.38 -21.48 5.70
CA GLU A 176 -10.77 -21.84 5.42
C GLU A 176 -11.13 -21.63 3.94
N THR A 177 -10.74 -20.49 3.36
CA THR A 177 -10.99 -20.19 1.94
C THR A 177 -10.26 -21.18 1.02
N THR A 178 -9.01 -21.55 1.35
CA THR A 178 -8.25 -22.56 0.60
C THR A 178 -8.85 -23.96 0.76
N SER A 179 -9.34 -24.32 1.95
CA SER A 179 -10.02 -25.59 2.17
C SER A 179 -11.33 -25.68 1.37
N LEU A 180 -12.14 -24.62 1.37
CA LEU A 180 -13.38 -24.56 0.60
C LEU A 180 -13.14 -24.67 -0.91
N CYS A 181 -12.10 -24.02 -1.46
CA CYS A 181 -11.79 -24.18 -2.88
C CYS A 181 -11.26 -25.57 -3.24
N HIS A 182 -10.65 -26.28 -2.29
CA HIS A 182 -10.18 -27.66 -2.47
C HIS A 182 -11.31 -28.71 -2.31
N GLU A 183 -12.27 -28.44 -1.42
CA GLU A 183 -13.41 -29.33 -1.17
C GLU A 183 -14.46 -29.27 -2.29
N ILE A 184 -14.47 -28.22 -3.12
CA ILE A 184 -15.17 -28.22 -4.41
C ILE A 184 -14.40 -29.18 -5.36
N SER A 185 -14.65 -30.48 -5.18
CA SER A 185 -14.34 -31.50 -6.17
C SER A 185 -15.06 -31.11 -7.45
N VAL A 186 -14.29 -30.79 -8.49
CA VAL A 186 -14.80 -30.65 -9.86
C VAL A 186 -15.48 -31.99 -10.20
N PRO A 187 -16.80 -32.03 -10.43
CA PRO A 187 -17.47 -33.24 -10.85
C PRO A 187 -16.80 -33.76 -12.13
N ALA A 188 -16.56 -35.07 -12.24
CA ALA A 188 -15.88 -35.67 -13.39
C ALA A 188 -16.52 -35.30 -14.75
N GLU A 189 -17.80 -34.92 -14.73
CA GLU A 189 -18.61 -34.41 -15.85
C GLU A 189 -18.09 -33.08 -16.45
N LEU A 190 -17.30 -32.29 -15.72
CA LEU A 190 -16.77 -30.99 -16.15
C LEU A 190 -15.28 -31.05 -16.57
N ASN A 191 -14.66 -32.24 -16.55
CA ASN A 191 -13.25 -32.45 -16.90
C ASN A 191 -13.02 -32.87 -18.37
N MET A 192 -14.01 -32.72 -19.25
CA MET A 192 -13.86 -33.08 -20.67
C MET A 192 -14.46 -31.99 -21.55
N GLY A 193 -13.66 -31.50 -22.51
CA GLY A 193 -14.14 -30.56 -23.53
C GLY A 193 -13.11 -29.59 -24.11
N TRP A 194 -11.86 -29.55 -23.64
CA TRP A 194 -10.82 -28.69 -24.25
C TRP A 194 -9.53 -29.42 -24.61
N ARG A 195 -9.38 -30.69 -24.21
CA ARG A 195 -8.22 -31.52 -24.58
C ARG A 195 -8.42 -32.21 -25.93
N ASP A 196 -9.65 -32.65 -26.20
CA ASP A 196 -9.98 -33.44 -27.39
C ASP A 196 -10.03 -32.58 -28.68
N GLU A 197 -10.38 -31.30 -28.60
CA GLU A 197 -10.41 -30.41 -29.78
C GLU A 197 -9.00 -30.01 -30.27
N LEU A 198 -8.02 -29.94 -29.36
CA LEU A 198 -6.61 -29.66 -29.69
C LEU A 198 -5.90 -30.91 -30.23
N GLU A 199 -6.35 -32.11 -29.87
CA GLU A 199 -5.81 -33.38 -30.36
C GLU A 199 -6.44 -33.79 -31.70
N ALA A 200 -7.74 -33.51 -31.91
CA ALA A 200 -8.39 -33.72 -33.21
C ALA A 200 -7.81 -32.81 -34.31
N ALA A 201 -7.46 -31.56 -34.00
CA ALA A 201 -6.85 -30.63 -34.95
C ALA A 201 -5.40 -31.01 -35.35
N LYS A 202 -4.74 -31.91 -34.61
CA LYS A 202 -3.38 -32.38 -34.91
C LYS A 202 -3.33 -33.68 -35.72
N ASN A 203 -4.44 -34.40 -35.84
CA ASN A 203 -4.44 -35.75 -36.43
C ASN A 203 -4.91 -35.81 -37.89
N ASP A 204 -5.22 -34.66 -38.52
CA ASP A 204 -5.75 -34.59 -39.90
C ASP A 204 -4.69 -34.20 -40.96
N GLN A 205 -3.40 -34.43 -40.70
CA GLN A 205 -2.34 -34.37 -41.71
C GLN A 205 -1.39 -35.57 -41.65
N SER A 206 -1.85 -36.73 -42.10
CA SER A 206 -1.10 -37.82 -42.77
C SER A 206 -2.07 -39.00 -42.92
N SER A 207 -2.33 -39.65 -44.06
CA SER A 207 -1.55 -39.93 -45.24
C SER A 207 -2.45 -40.55 -46.33
N SER A 208 -2.27 -40.18 -47.61
CA SER A 208 -2.33 -41.16 -48.71
C SER A 208 -1.60 -40.65 -49.97
N THR A 209 -0.84 -41.56 -50.57
CA THR A 209 0.29 -41.45 -51.51
C THR A 209 -0.09 -41.20 -52.99
N HIS A 210 0.65 -40.27 -53.64
CA HIS A 210 1.20 -40.11 -55.03
C HIS A 210 0.60 -40.80 -56.28
N PRO A 211 0.71 -40.20 -57.51
CA PRO A 211 1.92 -40.37 -58.34
C PRO A 211 2.41 -39.15 -59.19
N SER A 212 3.68 -39.27 -59.61
CA SER A 212 4.30 -38.80 -60.89
C SER A 212 5.37 -37.67 -60.85
N GLU A 213 6.62 -38.11 -60.96
CA GLU A 213 7.78 -37.62 -61.76
C GLU A 213 8.13 -36.12 -61.91
N SER A 214 9.35 -35.74 -61.47
CA SER A 214 10.53 -35.48 -62.34
C SER A 214 11.53 -34.47 -61.73
N SER A 215 12.79 -34.93 -61.58
CA SER A 215 14.09 -34.20 -61.66
C SER A 215 14.37 -33.05 -60.65
N SER A 216 15.53 -32.88 -60.00
CA SER A 216 16.92 -33.34 -60.17
C SER A 216 17.79 -32.82 -58.99
N GLU A 217 18.74 -33.65 -58.50
CA GLU A 217 20.13 -33.33 -58.03
C GLU A 217 20.38 -32.30 -56.88
N VAL A 218 21.35 -32.36 -55.95
CA VAL A 218 22.54 -33.19 -55.65
C VAL A 218 23.12 -32.83 -54.24
N ALA A 219 23.66 -33.86 -53.56
CA ALA A 219 24.79 -33.95 -52.59
C ALA A 219 24.86 -33.25 -51.18
N GLN A 220 25.13 -34.13 -50.18
CA GLN A 220 26.15 -34.12 -49.09
C GLN A 220 26.08 -33.03 -48.00
N GLY A 221 26.24 -33.29 -46.69
CA GLY A 221 26.48 -34.49 -45.88
C GLY A 221 26.86 -34.08 -44.43
N GLY A 222 26.62 -34.97 -43.45
CA GLY A 222 27.42 -35.08 -42.20
C GLY A 222 26.98 -34.34 -40.93
N GLY A 223 26.70 -35.11 -39.86
CA GLY A 223 27.21 -34.84 -38.50
C GLY A 223 26.31 -34.15 -37.48
N LEU A 224 25.70 -34.93 -36.58
CA LEU A 224 25.27 -34.54 -35.22
C LEU A 224 26.53 -34.48 -34.30
N PRO A 225 26.55 -33.83 -33.09
CA PRO A 225 25.44 -33.92 -32.15
C PRO A 225 25.24 -32.79 -31.09
N ILE A 226 24.10 -32.91 -30.37
CA ILE A 226 23.69 -32.44 -29.02
C ILE A 226 23.89 -30.95 -28.66
N THR A 227 22.77 -30.28 -28.38
CA THR A 227 22.70 -28.99 -27.67
C THR A 227 21.70 -29.14 -26.52
N GLU A 228 22.13 -28.86 -25.28
CA GLU A 228 21.25 -28.43 -24.19
C GLU A 228 21.18 -26.89 -24.19
N PRO A 229 20.01 -26.31 -23.84
CA PRO A 229 19.97 -25.30 -22.79
C PRO A 229 18.78 -25.56 -21.83
N SER A 230 18.98 -25.52 -20.51
CA SER A 230 19.07 -24.32 -19.66
C SER A 230 17.81 -23.45 -19.68
N GLU A 231 17.10 -23.49 -18.53
CA GLU A 231 16.23 -22.50 -17.89
C GLU A 231 15.54 -21.43 -18.76
N ALA A 232 14.21 -21.50 -18.82
CA ALA A 232 13.36 -20.41 -19.30
C ALA A 232 12.97 -19.50 -18.13
N GLU A 233 13.55 -18.30 -18.14
CA GLU A 233 13.25 -17.14 -17.30
C GLU A 233 11.88 -16.55 -17.66
N LEU A 234 11.17 -16.06 -16.64
CA LEU A 234 9.87 -15.40 -16.73
C LEU A 234 10.01 -13.99 -17.31
N ALA A 235 9.18 -13.67 -18.32
CA ALA A 235 9.19 -12.40 -19.02
C ALA A 235 8.67 -11.23 -18.15
N GLU A 236 9.52 -10.22 -17.95
CA GLU A 236 9.12 -8.85 -17.64
C GLU A 236 8.98 -8.00 -18.92
N GLY A 237 8.06 -7.04 -18.89
CA GLY A 237 8.20 -5.80 -19.67
C GLY A 237 7.11 -5.56 -20.71
N PHE A 238 6.04 -4.86 -20.33
CA PHE A 238 5.12 -4.22 -21.26
C PHE A 238 5.50 -2.73 -21.38
N VAL A 239 6.14 -2.36 -22.49
CA VAL A 239 6.47 -0.97 -22.84
C VAL A 239 5.49 -0.50 -23.93
N GLN A 240 4.84 0.64 -23.68
CA GLN A 240 3.95 1.30 -24.64
C GLN A 240 4.75 2.27 -25.53
N THR A 241 4.51 2.20 -26.84
CA THR A 241 5.17 2.97 -27.89
C THR A 241 4.48 4.31 -28.17
N THR A 242 5.27 5.36 -28.40
CA THR A 242 4.85 6.59 -29.08
C THR A 242 5.60 6.72 -30.41
N PRO A 243 4.99 7.27 -31.49
CA PRO A 243 5.61 7.34 -32.80
C PRO A 243 6.60 8.52 -32.90
N ASN A 244 7.74 8.23 -33.51
CA ASN A 244 8.84 9.15 -33.79
C ASN A 244 8.66 9.75 -35.20
N VAL A 245 8.83 11.07 -35.35
CA VAL A 245 9.03 11.74 -36.63
C VAL A 245 10.37 12.47 -36.55
N ALA A 246 11.29 12.08 -37.42
CA ALA A 246 12.61 12.67 -37.61
C ALA A 246 12.54 13.84 -38.60
N ASP A 247 13.28 14.93 -38.34
CA ASP A 247 14.52 15.25 -39.05
C ASP A 247 15.05 16.66 -38.71
N GLY A 248 16.38 16.80 -38.68
CA GLY A 248 17.06 18.09 -38.83
C GLY A 248 18.26 18.33 -37.90
N PHE A 249 19.44 17.84 -38.29
CA PHE A 249 20.73 18.20 -37.70
C PHE A 249 21.07 19.70 -37.89
N SER A 250 21.57 20.37 -36.84
CA SER A 250 22.53 21.47 -37.02
C SER A 250 23.44 21.67 -35.80
N THR A 251 24.72 21.77 -36.12
CA THR A 251 25.92 21.80 -35.26
C THR A 251 26.25 23.22 -34.78
N HIS A 252 26.49 23.46 -33.48
CA HIS A 252 27.30 24.59 -32.99
C HIS A 252 27.94 24.32 -31.60
N PRO A 253 29.10 24.94 -31.28
CA PRO A 253 30.03 24.54 -30.20
C PRO A 253 29.69 25.12 -28.80
N PRO A 254 30.31 24.63 -27.70
CA PRO A 254 29.97 25.07 -26.34
C PRO A 254 30.78 26.32 -25.93
N ALA A 255 30.12 27.25 -25.21
CA ALA A 255 30.71 28.42 -24.57
C ALA A 255 29.97 28.72 -23.23
N PRO A 256 30.54 29.50 -22.29
CA PRO A 256 31.00 28.98 -21.01
C PRO A 256 30.06 29.27 -19.81
N ILE A 257 30.32 28.53 -18.73
CA ILE A 257 29.71 28.65 -17.40
C ILE A 257 29.92 30.07 -16.84
N LEU A 258 28.82 30.80 -16.62
CA LEU A 258 28.80 32.00 -15.80
C LEU A 258 28.39 31.62 -14.37
N GLY A 259 29.33 31.81 -13.45
CA GLY A 259 29.18 31.54 -12.02
C GLY A 259 28.09 32.39 -11.38
N ILE A 260 27.10 31.72 -10.78
CA ILE A 260 26.14 32.37 -9.90
C ILE A 260 26.76 32.51 -8.52
N ARG A 261 26.88 33.79 -8.15
CA ARG A 261 27.49 34.35 -6.96
C ARG A 261 26.77 33.91 -5.69
N ASN A 262 27.53 33.26 -4.82
CA ASN A 262 27.19 32.92 -3.44
C ASN A 262 26.72 34.18 -2.68
N ARG A 263 25.47 34.20 -2.20
CA ARG A 263 24.98 35.21 -1.24
C ARG A 263 24.79 34.55 0.11
N GLN A 264 25.75 34.80 0.97
CA GLN A 264 25.74 34.52 2.41
C GLN A 264 24.94 35.61 3.14
N PRO A 265 23.97 35.28 4.01
CA PRO A 265 23.47 36.20 5.03
C PRO A 265 24.37 36.18 6.28
N PRO A 266 24.39 37.25 7.07
CA PRO A 266 25.42 37.48 8.09
C PRO A 266 25.31 36.53 9.29
N SER A 267 26.49 36.20 9.81
CA SER A 267 26.71 35.52 11.08
C SER A 267 26.17 36.35 12.25
N THR A 268 25.28 35.77 13.04
CA THR A 268 25.03 36.19 14.43
C THR A 268 25.19 34.99 15.35
N ALA A 269 25.84 35.26 16.47
CA ALA A 269 26.40 34.31 17.42
C ALA A 269 25.42 33.27 17.99
N ARG A 270 26.02 32.12 18.32
CA ARG A 270 25.49 31.00 19.10
C ARG A 270 24.94 31.46 20.47
N PRO A 271 23.87 30.81 20.95
CA PRO A 271 23.90 30.29 22.31
C PRO A 271 23.57 28.80 22.34
N THR A 272 24.37 28.07 23.11
CA THR A 272 24.06 26.74 23.64
C THR A 272 22.87 26.86 24.59
N GLY A 273 21.84 26.02 24.42
CA GLY A 273 20.70 26.00 25.32
C GLY A 273 19.88 24.73 25.16
N THR A 274 20.08 23.80 26.09
CA THR A 274 19.19 22.70 26.43
C THR A 274 17.81 23.21 26.85
N GLY A 275 16.74 22.52 26.47
CA GLY A 275 15.45 22.63 27.15
C GLY A 275 14.27 22.60 26.19
N ALA A 276 13.39 21.63 26.40
CA ALA A 276 12.00 21.71 25.97
C ALA A 276 11.45 23.13 26.25
N GLU A 277 10.68 23.70 25.33
CA GLU A 277 9.93 24.93 25.59
C GLU A 277 8.95 24.67 26.75
N ALA A 278 9.45 24.87 27.96
CA ALA A 278 8.65 24.95 29.16
C ALA A 278 7.82 26.23 29.02
N VAL A 279 6.50 26.07 29.04
CA VAL A 279 5.55 27.18 29.14
C VAL A 279 6.05 28.10 30.27
N PRO A 280 6.31 29.39 29.98
CA PRO A 280 6.84 30.30 30.99
C PRO A 280 6.00 30.26 32.26
N LEU A 281 6.62 30.08 33.43
CA LEU A 281 5.92 29.95 34.71
C LEU A 281 4.99 31.13 35.03
N TRP A 282 5.15 32.27 34.37
CA TRP A 282 4.21 33.40 34.49
C TRP A 282 2.86 33.10 33.85
N ILE A 283 2.81 32.29 32.79
CA ILE A 283 1.57 31.87 32.11
C ILE A 283 0.76 30.96 33.02
N ASP A 284 1.38 29.98 33.67
CA ASP A 284 0.70 29.14 34.67
C ASP A 284 0.14 29.98 35.83
N ARG A 285 0.88 31.00 36.28
CA ARG A 285 0.40 31.95 37.30
C ARG A 285 -0.78 32.80 36.81
N MET A 286 -0.78 33.20 35.54
CA MET A 286 -1.90 33.92 34.92
C MET A 286 -3.14 33.03 34.81
N ILE A 287 -2.97 31.76 34.41
CA ILE A 287 -4.07 30.79 34.33
C ILE A 287 -4.69 30.57 35.71
N VAL A 288 -3.86 30.35 36.74
CA VAL A 288 -4.35 30.17 38.12
C VAL A 288 -5.08 31.41 38.62
N ALA A 289 -4.56 32.62 38.35
CA ALA A 289 -5.24 33.86 38.74
C ALA A 289 -6.62 34.02 38.07
N LEU A 290 -6.72 33.68 36.78
CA LEU A 290 -7.99 33.70 36.04
C LEU A 290 -8.99 32.69 36.59
N VAL A 291 -8.54 31.47 36.93
CA VAL A 291 -9.40 30.45 37.53
C VAL A 291 -9.92 30.90 38.89
N ILE A 292 -9.08 31.48 39.75
CA ILE A 292 -9.50 32.00 41.07
C ILE A 292 -10.52 33.12 40.90
N LEU A 293 -10.31 34.04 39.95
CA LEU A 293 -11.24 35.14 39.68
C LEU A 293 -12.58 34.63 39.17
N LEU A 294 -12.59 33.62 38.30
CA LEU A 294 -13.80 33.00 37.79
C LEU A 294 -14.57 32.28 38.90
N VAL A 295 -13.87 31.53 39.77
CA VAL A 295 -14.47 30.90 40.96
C VAL A 295 -15.04 31.96 41.91
N ALA A 296 -14.35 33.07 42.14
CA ALA A 296 -14.84 34.15 42.98
C ALA A 296 -16.12 34.80 42.41
N ILE A 297 -16.19 35.00 41.09
CA ILE A 297 -17.40 35.50 40.41
C ILE A 297 -18.55 34.51 40.56
N VAL A 298 -18.30 33.22 40.34
CA VAL A 298 -19.32 32.17 40.48
C VAL A 298 -19.80 32.06 41.93
N LEU A 299 -18.90 32.12 42.90
CA LEU A 299 -19.27 32.14 44.33
C LEU A 299 -20.06 33.39 44.69
N LYS A 300 -19.69 34.57 44.17
CA LYS A 300 -20.44 35.81 44.35
C LYS A 300 -21.87 35.68 43.82
N VAL A 301 -22.02 35.11 42.62
CA VAL A 301 -23.33 34.85 41.99
C VAL A 301 -24.15 33.82 42.76
N LEU A 302 -23.52 32.75 43.26
CA LEU A 302 -24.21 31.68 43.99
C LEU A 302 -24.56 32.05 45.44
N LEU A 303 -23.74 32.87 46.09
CA LEU A 303 -23.93 33.30 47.48
C LEU A 303 -24.73 34.61 47.61
N GLY A 304 -25.08 35.26 46.49
CA GLY A 304 -26.02 36.39 46.46
C GLY A 304 -25.54 37.67 47.13
N VAL A 305 -24.23 37.90 47.21
CA VAL A 305 -23.60 39.17 47.68
C VAL A 305 -23.08 39.98 46.49
#